data_AF-A0A966VZ66-F1
#
_entry.id   AF-A0A966VZ66-F1
#
_cell.length_a   1.000
_cell.length_b   1.000
_cell.length_c   1.000
_cell.angle_alpha   90.00
_cell.angle_beta   90.00
_cell.angle_gamma   90.00
#
_symmetry.space_group_name_H-M   'P 1'
#
loop_
_entity.id
_entity.type
_entity.pdbx_description
1 polymer ?
#
loop_
_entity_poly.entity_id
_entity_poly.type
_entity_poly.pdbx_seq_one_letter_code
_entity_poly.pdbx_strand_id
1 'polypeptide(L)'
;MQRNKRVSWWQEHLRRMGAAYLVLVISLVPTLLAYLRVRENAFERDRERFEQVARAKEDALERRLVRYADEVVSLGGFFAANEAIDVGEWNRLVRSIALTERFPGFHALGFAEYVPPGARAAHEARWRSQGLAGYTIHPAGPREDFSPVVLLSPADTSVPGLDAFSVLALRPTLEQVRDTGVTAVSVPAAFPRPDAKPARVAFIHPVYSSGKPSSTPAERQAALRGYVFGVLDLDRLFDGVFGSSGDQLVHAELFAGQREDPAELI
;
A
#
# COMPACT_ATOMS: atom_id res chain seq x y z
N MET A 1 41.24 64.96 -25.28
CA MET A 1 41.81 65.28 -23.93
C MET A 1 40.70 65.40 -22.86
N GLN A 2 39.81 64.40 -22.71
CA GLN A 2 38.68 64.44 -21.75
C GLN A 2 38.56 63.19 -20.84
N ARG A 3 39.54 62.27 -20.86
CA ARG A 3 39.46 61.01 -20.10
C ARG A 3 40.00 61.08 -18.67
N ASN A 4 40.69 62.17 -18.29
CA ASN A 4 41.45 62.25 -17.03
C ASN A 4 40.78 63.03 -15.88
N LYS A 5 39.75 63.85 -16.16
CA LYS A 5 39.06 64.64 -15.11
C LYS A 5 38.06 63.83 -14.28
N ARG A 6 37.57 62.71 -14.80
CA ARG A 6 36.70 61.82 -14.01
C ARG A 6 37.50 61.08 -12.94
N VAL A 7 38.72 60.63 -13.21
CA VAL A 7 39.50 59.85 -12.24
C VAL A 7 39.94 60.70 -11.03
N SER A 8 40.28 61.98 -11.21
CA SER A 8 40.73 62.85 -10.10
C SER A 8 39.60 63.27 -9.16
N TRP A 9 38.39 63.53 -9.67
CA TRP A 9 37.22 63.86 -8.84
C TRP A 9 36.82 62.70 -7.92
N TRP A 10 36.91 61.46 -8.43
CA TRP A 10 36.67 60.25 -7.63
C TRP A 10 37.70 60.08 -6.52
N GLN A 11 38.98 60.39 -6.76
CA GLN A 11 40.05 60.27 -5.76
C GLN A 11 39.91 61.28 -4.61
N GLU A 12 39.55 62.53 -4.90
CA GLU A 12 39.31 63.56 -3.88
C GLU A 12 38.02 63.34 -3.10
N HIS A 13 36.97 62.85 -3.77
CA HIS A 13 35.72 62.44 -3.12
C HIS A 13 35.94 61.24 -2.20
N LEU A 14 36.69 60.22 -2.64
CA LEU A 14 37.07 59.07 -1.80
C LEU A 14 37.92 59.48 -0.60
N ARG A 15 38.83 60.46 -0.74
CA ARG A 15 39.65 60.92 0.40
C ARG A 15 38.85 61.66 1.47
N ARG A 16 37.80 62.40 1.08
CA ARG A 16 36.92 63.13 2.03
C ARG A 16 35.81 62.24 2.61
N MET A 17 35.29 61.30 1.83
CA MET A 17 34.26 60.34 2.25
C MET A 17 34.83 59.01 2.74
N GLY A 18 36.16 58.89 2.85
CA GLY A 18 36.85 57.64 3.19
C GLY A 18 36.39 57.06 4.53
N ALA A 19 36.17 57.91 5.54
CA ALA A 19 35.61 57.48 6.82
C ALA A 19 34.17 56.94 6.69
N ALA A 20 33.33 57.56 5.84
CA ALA A 20 31.95 57.11 5.61
C ALA A 20 31.91 55.77 4.86
N TYR A 21 32.77 55.57 3.86
CA TYR A 21 32.90 54.28 3.18
C TYR A 21 33.46 53.19 4.11
N LEU A 22 34.38 53.54 5.01
CA LEU A 22 34.94 52.61 5.99
C LEU A 22 33.86 52.16 6.99
N VAL A 23 33.05 53.08 7.51
CA VAL A 23 31.88 52.76 8.35
C VAL A 23 30.86 51.91 7.59
N LEU A 24 30.58 52.23 6.32
CA LEU A 24 29.69 51.42 5.47
C LEU A 24 30.21 49.99 5.33
N VAL A 25 31.48 49.78 4.97
CA VAL A 25 32.07 48.45 4.82
C VAL A 25 32.08 47.69 6.16
N ILE A 26 32.44 48.35 7.26
CA ILE A 26 32.42 47.75 8.60
C ILE A 26 31.01 47.34 9.03
N SER A 27 29.96 48.05 8.60
CA SER A 27 28.57 47.67 8.90
C SER A 27 28.02 46.60 7.96
N LEU A 28 28.40 46.63 6.68
CA LEU A 28 27.83 45.78 5.64
C LEU A 28 28.45 44.38 5.62
N VAL A 29 29.76 44.26 5.85
CA VAL A 29 30.46 42.97 5.83
C VAL A 29 29.93 42.02 6.92
N PRO A 30 29.77 42.42 8.20
CA PRO A 30 29.19 41.56 9.23
C PRO A 30 27.74 41.20 8.93
N THR A 31 26.96 42.14 8.40
CA THR A 31 25.56 41.89 8.00
C THR A 31 25.48 40.84 6.90
N LEU A 32 26.34 40.94 5.87
CA LEU A 32 26.39 39.97 4.78
C LEU A 32 26.86 38.60 5.27
N LEU A 33 27.89 38.54 6.12
CA LEU A 33 28.36 37.29 6.71
C LEU A 33 27.29 36.63 7.60
N ALA A 34 26.61 37.42 8.43
CA ALA A 34 25.49 36.94 9.24
C ALA A 34 24.35 36.41 8.36
N TYR A 35 24.00 37.13 7.28
CA TYR A 35 22.99 36.69 6.32
C TYR A 35 23.36 35.37 5.64
N LEU A 36 24.60 35.23 5.15
CA LEU A 36 25.06 33.99 4.51
C LEU A 36 25.05 32.81 5.50
N ARG A 37 25.49 33.03 6.74
CA ARG A 37 25.47 32.01 7.80
C ARG A 37 24.06 31.60 8.20
N VAL A 38 23.16 32.56 8.34
CA VAL A 38 21.74 32.30 8.65
C VAL A 38 21.07 31.57 7.49
N ARG A 39 21.40 31.91 6.23
CA ARG A 39 20.87 31.23 5.05
C ARG A 39 21.33 29.77 4.96
N GLU A 40 22.61 29.49 5.20
CA GLU A 40 23.13 28.11 5.25
C GLU A 40 22.47 27.32 6.37
N ASN A 41 22.47 27.87 7.60
CA ASN A 41 21.86 27.21 8.75
C ASN A 41 20.35 26.99 8.57
N ALA A 42 19.65 27.91 7.91
CA ALA A 42 18.22 27.76 7.61
C ALA A 42 18.00 26.61 6.62
N PHE A 43 18.80 26.52 5.56
CA PHE A 43 18.71 25.45 4.58
C PHE A 43 19.04 24.07 5.17
N GLU A 44 20.08 23.98 6.00
CA GLU A 44 20.45 22.74 6.70
C GLU A 44 19.32 22.28 7.64
N ARG A 45 18.73 23.21 8.42
CA ARG A 45 17.61 22.90 9.31
C ARG A 45 16.36 22.46 8.56
N ASP A 46 16.03 23.11 7.44
CA ASP A 46 14.88 22.73 6.62
C ASP A 46 15.07 21.33 6.02
N ARG A 47 16.30 21.01 5.59
CA ARG A 47 16.65 19.68 5.10
C ARG A 47 16.55 18.62 6.21
N GLU A 48 17.13 18.86 7.38
CA GLU A 48 17.04 17.93 8.52
C GLU A 48 15.59 17.69 8.92
N ARG A 49 14.77 18.75 8.96
CA ARG A 49 13.34 18.65 9.27
C ARG A 49 12.61 17.83 8.20
N PHE A 50 12.88 18.07 6.93
CA PHE A 50 12.30 17.28 5.84
C PHE A 50 12.67 15.80 5.96
N GLU A 51 13.96 15.48 6.17
CA GLU A 51 14.42 14.09 6.31
C GLU A 51 13.79 13.40 7.53
N GLN A 52 13.62 14.11 8.65
CA GLN A 52 12.93 13.57 9.84
C GLN A 52 11.45 13.27 9.55
N VAL A 53 10.75 14.19 8.89
CA VAL A 53 9.33 14.00 8.53
C VAL A 53 9.20 12.85 7.54
N ALA A 54 10.03 12.79 6.50
CA ALA A 54 10.02 11.71 5.52
C ALA A 54 10.21 10.33 6.17
N ARG A 55 11.24 10.17 7.01
CA ARG A 55 11.49 8.93 7.75
C ARG A 55 10.34 8.56 8.67
N ALA A 56 9.79 9.53 9.40
CA ALA A 56 8.65 9.27 10.29
C ALA A 56 7.40 8.80 9.53
N LYS A 57 7.18 9.31 8.31
CA LYS A 57 6.08 8.89 7.43
C LYS A 57 6.32 7.51 6.82
N GLU A 58 7.54 7.24 6.35
CA GLU A 58 7.95 5.91 5.86
C GLU A 58 7.76 4.83 6.93
N ASP A 59 8.32 5.06 8.12
CA ASP A 59 8.16 4.20 9.29
C ASP A 59 6.69 3.95 9.67
N ALA A 60 5.85 5.00 9.57
CA ALA A 60 4.42 4.89 9.87
C ALA A 60 3.68 4.06 8.81
N LEU A 61 4.05 4.21 7.54
CA LEU A 61 3.51 3.42 6.44
C LEU A 61 3.91 1.95 6.57
N GLU A 62 5.19 1.66 6.80
CA GLU A 62 5.71 0.30 6.98
C GLU A 62 4.99 -0.42 8.13
N ARG A 63 4.93 0.21 9.32
CA ARG A 63 4.22 -0.37 10.47
C ARG A 63 2.76 -0.68 10.17
N ARG A 64 2.11 0.15 9.35
CA ARG A 64 0.71 -0.04 8.97
C ARG A 64 0.54 -1.19 7.99
N LEU A 65 1.42 -1.32 7.00
CA LEU A 65 1.43 -2.43 6.05
C LEU A 65 1.70 -3.75 6.75
N VAL A 66 2.68 -3.81 7.65
CA VAL A 66 2.96 -5.00 8.48
C VAL A 66 1.72 -5.40 9.28
N ARG A 67 1.07 -4.45 9.95
CA ARG A 67 -0.16 -4.70 10.70
C ARG A 67 -1.28 -5.27 9.83
N TYR A 68 -1.40 -4.84 8.58
CA TYR A 68 -2.42 -5.34 7.66
C TYR A 68 -2.07 -6.75 7.17
N ALA A 69 -0.79 -7.02 6.88
CA ALA A 69 -0.32 -8.36 6.53
C ALA A 69 -0.55 -9.35 7.68
N ASP A 70 -0.23 -8.96 8.90
CA ASP A 70 -0.41 -9.77 10.12
C ASP A 70 -1.88 -10.14 10.33
N GLU A 71 -2.82 -9.24 10.03
CA GLU A 71 -4.26 -9.53 10.12
C GLU A 71 -4.69 -10.60 9.11
N VAL A 72 -4.20 -10.53 7.87
CA VAL A 72 -4.48 -11.54 6.83
C VAL A 72 -3.89 -12.90 7.22
N VAL A 73 -2.68 -12.92 7.81
CA VAL A 73 -2.07 -14.14 8.36
C VAL A 73 -2.87 -14.69 9.54
N SER A 74 -3.31 -13.83 10.45
CA SER A 74 -4.11 -14.21 11.62
C SER A 74 -5.42 -14.89 11.19
N LEU A 75 -6.10 -14.30 10.21
CA LEU A 75 -7.28 -14.90 9.60
C LEU A 75 -6.96 -16.21 8.88
N GLY A 76 -5.82 -16.30 8.21
CA GLY A 76 -5.29 -17.56 7.66
C GLY A 76 -5.24 -18.67 8.70
N GLY A 77 -4.70 -18.37 9.89
CA GLY A 77 -4.69 -19.28 11.04
C GLY A 77 -6.09 -19.64 11.54
N PHE A 78 -7.02 -18.67 11.58
CA PHE A 78 -8.42 -18.93 11.93
C PHE A 78 -9.08 -19.92 10.95
N PHE A 79 -8.90 -19.71 9.64
CA PHE A 79 -9.41 -20.64 8.63
C PHE A 79 -8.71 -22.00 8.75
N ALA A 80 -7.38 -22.06 8.94
CA ALA A 80 -6.67 -23.33 9.12
C ALA A 80 -7.21 -24.16 10.31
N ALA A 81 -7.62 -23.49 11.39
CA ALA A 81 -8.19 -24.13 12.57
C ALA A 81 -9.69 -24.51 12.43
N ASN A 82 -10.43 -23.88 11.52
CA ASN A 82 -11.88 -24.05 11.38
C ASN A 82 -12.25 -24.47 9.95
N GLU A 83 -12.57 -25.74 9.76
CA GLU A 83 -12.80 -26.36 8.43
C GLU A 83 -14.12 -25.96 7.76
N ALA A 84 -15.12 -25.55 8.53
CA ALA A 84 -16.40 -25.07 8.01
C ALA A 84 -16.68 -23.71 8.64
N ILE A 85 -16.71 -22.67 7.82
CA ILE A 85 -17.10 -21.31 8.21
C ILE A 85 -18.25 -20.89 7.30
N ASP A 86 -19.39 -20.56 7.90
CA ASP A 86 -20.54 -20.03 7.15
C ASP A 86 -20.51 -18.50 7.02
N VAL A 87 -21.42 -17.95 6.21
CA VAL A 87 -21.55 -16.50 6.00
C VAL A 87 -21.86 -15.76 7.31
N GLY A 88 -22.64 -16.35 8.20
CA GLY A 88 -23.00 -15.77 9.49
C GLY A 88 -21.82 -15.68 10.45
N GLU A 89 -21.00 -16.74 10.53
CA GLU A 89 -19.77 -16.82 11.32
C GLU A 89 -18.74 -15.82 10.82
N TRP A 90 -18.52 -15.75 9.51
CA TRP A 90 -17.67 -14.74 8.89
C TRP A 90 -18.10 -13.32 9.29
N ASN A 91 -19.39 -13.01 9.15
CA ASN A 91 -19.92 -11.70 9.51
C ASN A 91 -19.76 -11.38 10.99
N ARG A 92 -19.87 -12.37 11.89
CA ARG A 92 -19.61 -12.17 13.33
C ARG A 92 -18.12 -11.92 13.60
N LEU A 93 -17.25 -12.70 12.97
CA LEU A 93 -15.80 -12.55 13.08
C LEU A 93 -15.35 -11.15 12.65
N VAL A 94 -15.72 -10.72 11.43
CA VAL A 94 -15.31 -9.41 10.91
C VAL A 94 -15.83 -8.25 11.75
N ARG A 95 -17.06 -8.36 12.29
CA ARG A 95 -17.58 -7.36 13.25
C ARG A 95 -16.76 -7.32 14.53
N SER A 96 -16.35 -8.47 15.06
CA SER A 96 -15.52 -8.52 16.29
C SER A 96 -14.12 -7.94 16.09
N ILE A 97 -13.58 -8.06 14.88
CA ILE A 97 -12.28 -7.46 14.50
C ILE A 97 -12.39 -5.94 14.33
N ALA A 98 -13.60 -5.38 14.19
CA ALA A 98 -13.83 -3.97 13.91
C ALA A 98 -13.05 -3.52 12.66
N LEU A 99 -13.22 -4.26 11.55
CA LEU A 99 -12.41 -4.12 10.33
C LEU A 99 -12.36 -2.67 9.83
N THR A 100 -13.49 -1.98 9.79
CA THR A 100 -13.59 -0.61 9.29
C THR A 100 -12.85 0.38 10.19
N GLU A 101 -12.92 0.24 11.51
CA GLU A 101 -12.25 1.13 12.45
C GLU A 101 -10.75 0.82 12.59
N ARG A 102 -10.39 -0.45 12.67
CA ARG A 102 -9.02 -0.89 12.95
C ARG A 102 -8.14 -0.97 11.70
N PHE A 103 -8.74 -1.18 10.52
CA PHE A 103 -8.05 -1.36 9.25
C PHE A 103 -8.69 -0.56 8.10
N PRO A 104 -8.77 0.78 8.20
CA PRO A 104 -9.53 1.60 7.24
C PRO A 104 -8.96 1.62 5.81
N GLY A 105 -7.76 1.07 5.60
CA GLY A 105 -7.18 0.90 4.26
C GLY A 105 -7.62 -0.38 3.54
N PHE A 106 -8.26 -1.34 4.24
CA PHE A 106 -8.90 -2.45 3.55
C PHE A 106 -10.12 -1.95 2.79
N HIS A 107 -10.06 -2.09 1.48
CA HIS A 107 -11.22 -1.99 0.62
C HIS A 107 -12.16 -3.18 0.84
N ALA A 108 -11.57 -4.37 0.87
CA ALA A 108 -12.27 -5.61 1.09
C ALA A 108 -11.36 -6.64 1.76
N LEU A 109 -11.95 -7.51 2.56
CA LEU A 109 -11.31 -8.66 3.20
C LEU A 109 -12.18 -9.88 2.89
N GLY A 110 -11.58 -11.03 2.58
CA GLY A 110 -12.38 -12.19 2.20
C GLY A 110 -11.63 -13.50 2.15
N PHE A 111 -12.36 -14.53 1.75
CA PHE A 111 -11.85 -15.87 1.54
C PHE A 111 -12.29 -16.38 0.17
N ALA A 112 -11.31 -16.83 -0.61
CA ALA A 112 -11.49 -17.54 -1.86
C ALA A 112 -11.19 -19.02 -1.63
N GLU A 113 -12.17 -19.88 -1.85
CA GLU A 113 -12.04 -21.30 -1.57
C GLU A 113 -11.53 -22.06 -2.78
N TYR A 114 -10.58 -22.96 -2.59
CA TYR A 114 -10.11 -23.83 -3.65
C TYR A 114 -11.14 -24.91 -3.96
N VAL A 115 -11.51 -25.04 -5.23
CA VAL A 115 -12.48 -26.01 -5.73
C VAL A 115 -11.77 -26.92 -6.74
N PRO A 116 -11.53 -28.21 -6.40
CA PRO A 116 -10.86 -29.13 -7.30
C PRO A 116 -11.74 -29.52 -8.50
N PRO A 117 -11.14 -30.14 -9.54
CA PRO A 117 -11.86 -30.58 -10.72
C PRO A 117 -13.04 -31.49 -10.34
N GLY A 118 -14.21 -31.24 -10.91
CA GLY A 118 -15.42 -32.04 -10.66
C GLY A 118 -16.17 -31.70 -9.36
N ALA A 119 -15.62 -30.90 -8.45
CA ALA A 119 -16.30 -30.53 -7.20
C ALA A 119 -17.23 -29.29 -7.32
N ARG A 120 -17.23 -28.62 -8.48
CA ARG A 120 -17.97 -27.37 -8.72
C ARG A 120 -19.45 -27.43 -8.31
N ALA A 121 -20.19 -28.44 -8.75
CA ALA A 121 -21.63 -28.51 -8.49
C ALA A 121 -21.93 -28.68 -7.00
N ALA A 122 -21.15 -29.50 -6.30
CA ALA A 122 -21.28 -29.70 -4.86
C ALA A 122 -20.92 -28.42 -4.09
N HIS A 123 -19.85 -27.73 -4.50
CA HIS A 123 -19.44 -26.44 -3.94
C HIS A 123 -20.53 -25.37 -4.08
N GLU A 124 -21.09 -25.22 -5.28
CA GLU A 124 -22.17 -24.26 -5.54
C GLU A 124 -23.44 -24.58 -4.73
N ALA A 125 -23.82 -25.87 -4.64
CA ALA A 125 -24.97 -26.28 -3.84
C ALA A 125 -24.78 -25.98 -2.34
N ARG A 126 -23.58 -26.24 -1.80
CA ARG A 126 -23.24 -25.96 -0.39
C ARG A 126 -23.33 -24.48 -0.07
N TRP A 127 -22.75 -23.61 -0.90
CA TRP A 127 -22.77 -22.17 -0.64
C TRP A 127 -24.16 -21.55 -0.84
N ARG A 128 -24.98 -22.09 -1.75
CA ARG A 128 -26.39 -21.70 -1.87
C ARG A 128 -27.19 -21.99 -0.60
N SER A 129 -26.97 -23.14 0.04
CA SER A 129 -27.67 -23.48 1.30
C SER A 129 -27.19 -22.68 2.51
N GLN A 130 -25.98 -22.09 2.44
CA GLN A 130 -25.40 -21.25 3.49
C GLN A 130 -25.71 -19.75 3.35
N GLY A 131 -26.65 -19.39 2.46
CA GLY A 131 -27.16 -18.01 2.35
C GLY A 131 -26.67 -17.23 1.13
N LEU A 132 -25.82 -17.80 0.28
CA LEU A 132 -25.48 -17.20 -1.02
C LEU A 132 -26.48 -17.63 -2.10
N ALA A 133 -27.69 -17.10 -2.02
CA ALA A 133 -28.75 -17.39 -3.00
C ALA A 133 -28.28 -17.04 -4.43
N GLY A 134 -28.47 -17.95 -5.38
CA GLY A 134 -28.06 -17.75 -6.77
C GLY A 134 -26.54 -17.85 -7.03
N TYR A 135 -25.74 -18.22 -6.02
CA TYR A 135 -24.28 -18.37 -6.16
C TYR A 135 -23.89 -19.30 -7.31
N THR A 136 -22.99 -18.84 -8.18
CA THR A 136 -22.39 -19.59 -9.28
C THR A 136 -20.95 -19.16 -9.48
N ILE A 137 -20.05 -20.11 -9.77
CA ILE A 137 -18.66 -19.78 -10.11
C ILE A 137 -18.60 -19.10 -11.48
N HIS A 138 -17.94 -17.96 -11.56
CA HIS A 138 -17.80 -17.16 -12.77
C HIS A 138 -16.38 -16.57 -12.93
N PRO A 139 -15.91 -16.34 -14.17
CA PRO A 139 -16.59 -16.61 -15.44
C PRO A 139 -16.72 -18.12 -15.71
N ALA A 140 -17.80 -18.49 -16.42
CA ALA A 140 -18.03 -19.87 -16.83
C ALA A 140 -16.94 -20.35 -17.80
N GLY A 141 -16.70 -21.66 -17.83
CA GLY A 141 -15.73 -22.30 -18.70
C GLY A 141 -15.11 -23.54 -18.05
N PRO A 142 -14.57 -24.47 -18.86
CA PRO A 142 -13.80 -25.59 -18.34
C PRO A 142 -12.46 -25.06 -17.81
N ARG A 143 -12.19 -25.32 -16.53
CA ARG A 143 -10.89 -25.15 -15.89
C ARG A 143 -10.67 -26.35 -14.98
N GLU A 144 -9.41 -26.72 -14.79
CA GLU A 144 -9.05 -27.79 -13.86
C GLU A 144 -9.44 -27.35 -12.44
N ASP A 145 -8.99 -26.16 -12.04
CA ASP A 145 -9.17 -25.65 -10.69
C ASP A 145 -9.89 -24.29 -10.69
N PHE A 146 -10.69 -24.04 -9.65
CA PHE A 146 -11.27 -22.72 -9.41
C PHE A 146 -10.92 -22.24 -8.00
N SER A 147 -10.79 -20.92 -7.83
CA SER A 147 -10.73 -20.30 -6.50
C SER A 147 -11.79 -19.20 -6.36
N PRO A 148 -13.09 -19.54 -6.36
CA PRO A 148 -14.15 -18.56 -6.21
C PRO A 148 -14.10 -17.87 -4.85
N VAL A 149 -14.32 -16.56 -4.85
CA VAL A 149 -14.61 -15.81 -3.62
C VAL A 149 -15.93 -16.29 -3.05
N VAL A 150 -15.93 -16.67 -1.78
CA VAL A 150 -17.14 -17.19 -1.08
C VAL A 150 -17.51 -16.33 0.12
N LEU A 151 -16.55 -15.67 0.74
CA LEU A 151 -16.77 -14.76 1.86
C LEU A 151 -16.10 -13.42 1.53
N LEU A 152 -16.79 -12.32 1.81
CA LEU A 152 -16.30 -10.97 1.57
C LEU A 152 -16.87 -10.01 2.62
N SER A 153 -16.05 -9.06 3.07
CA SER A 153 -16.47 -7.92 3.88
C SER A 153 -15.75 -6.64 3.42
N PRO A 154 -16.44 -5.49 3.29
CA PRO A 154 -17.89 -5.35 3.41
C PRO A 154 -18.61 -6.19 2.35
N ALA A 155 -19.84 -6.61 2.66
CA ALA A 155 -20.60 -7.48 1.79
C ALA A 155 -20.89 -6.77 0.45
N ASP A 156 -20.55 -7.43 -0.64
CA ASP A 156 -20.87 -7.03 -2.01
C ASP A 156 -21.41 -8.25 -2.74
N THR A 157 -22.69 -8.24 -3.11
CA THR A 157 -23.35 -9.40 -3.72
C THR A 157 -22.86 -9.70 -5.14
N SER A 158 -22.14 -8.79 -5.80
CA SER A 158 -21.63 -9.03 -7.16
C SER A 158 -20.31 -9.79 -7.20
N VAL A 159 -19.64 -9.99 -6.06
CA VAL A 159 -18.30 -10.60 -5.98
C VAL A 159 -18.32 -12.10 -5.67
N PRO A 160 -19.19 -12.63 -4.78
CA PRO A 160 -19.25 -14.06 -4.51
C PRO A 160 -19.42 -14.89 -5.79
N GLY A 161 -18.55 -15.86 -5.97
CA GLY A 161 -18.46 -16.72 -7.15
C GLY A 161 -17.39 -16.30 -8.14
N LEU A 162 -16.83 -15.08 -8.01
CA LEU A 162 -15.73 -14.63 -8.85
C LEU A 162 -14.50 -15.50 -8.59
N ASP A 163 -14.07 -16.22 -9.62
CA ASP A 163 -12.87 -17.03 -9.61
C ASP A 163 -11.63 -16.11 -9.57
N ALA A 164 -10.89 -16.11 -8.46
CA ALA A 164 -9.70 -15.28 -8.29
C ALA A 164 -8.63 -15.60 -9.34
N PHE A 165 -8.53 -16.86 -9.80
CA PHE A 165 -7.64 -17.25 -10.89
C PHE A 165 -8.10 -16.70 -12.25
N SER A 166 -9.33 -16.21 -12.40
CA SER A 166 -9.73 -15.53 -13.64
C SER A 166 -9.16 -14.12 -13.76
N VAL A 167 -8.72 -13.53 -12.64
CA VAL A 167 -8.04 -12.22 -12.62
C VAL A 167 -6.56 -12.45 -12.94
N LEU A 168 -6.17 -12.22 -14.21
CA LEU A 168 -4.82 -12.54 -14.72
C LEU A 168 -3.69 -11.95 -13.86
N ALA A 169 -3.87 -10.73 -13.36
CA ALA A 169 -2.90 -10.04 -12.51
C ALA A 169 -2.64 -10.74 -11.16
N LEU A 170 -3.60 -11.52 -10.64
CA LEU A 170 -3.46 -12.21 -9.36
C LEU A 170 -2.82 -13.59 -9.47
N ARG A 171 -2.83 -14.21 -10.66
CA ARG A 171 -2.36 -15.60 -10.84
C ARG A 171 -0.95 -15.85 -10.33
N PRO A 172 0.07 -15.03 -10.68
CA PRO A 172 1.43 -15.29 -10.23
C PRO A 172 1.54 -15.28 -8.70
N THR A 173 0.84 -14.36 -8.05
CA THR A 173 0.80 -14.26 -6.59
C THR A 173 0.06 -15.44 -5.98
N LEU A 174 -1.10 -15.85 -6.52
CA LEU A 174 -1.86 -17.01 -6.03
C LEU A 174 -1.05 -18.32 -6.12
N GLU A 175 -0.30 -18.51 -7.21
CA GLU A 175 0.61 -19.64 -7.40
C GLU A 175 1.80 -19.55 -6.44
N GLN A 176 2.45 -18.39 -6.33
CA GLN A 176 3.57 -18.16 -5.43
C GLN A 176 3.21 -18.45 -3.98
N VAL A 177 2.10 -17.89 -3.48
CA VAL A 177 1.71 -18.07 -2.08
C VAL A 177 1.32 -19.53 -1.83
N ARG A 178 0.61 -20.18 -2.77
CA ARG A 178 0.29 -21.61 -2.70
C ARG A 178 1.55 -22.46 -2.59
N ASP A 179 2.56 -22.19 -3.40
CA ASP A 179 3.74 -23.04 -3.52
C ASP A 179 4.79 -22.77 -2.44
N THR A 180 4.80 -21.57 -1.86
CA THR A 180 5.75 -21.16 -0.80
C THR A 180 5.18 -21.28 0.60
N GLY A 181 3.87 -21.15 0.78
CA GLY A 181 3.23 -21.03 2.10
C GLY A 181 3.39 -19.65 2.75
N VAL A 182 3.96 -18.67 2.03
CA VAL A 182 4.26 -17.34 2.56
C VAL A 182 3.28 -16.31 1.99
N THR A 183 2.80 -15.40 2.83
CA THR A 183 1.95 -14.28 2.41
C THR A 183 2.70 -13.40 1.40
N ALA A 184 2.00 -12.96 0.35
CA ALA A 184 2.55 -12.01 -0.61
C ALA A 184 1.55 -10.91 -0.96
N VAL A 185 2.05 -9.82 -1.52
CA VAL A 185 1.27 -8.72 -2.09
C VAL A 185 1.17 -8.93 -3.59
N SER A 186 -0.02 -8.74 -4.15
CA SER A 186 -0.21 -8.78 -5.60
C SER A 186 0.36 -7.54 -6.27
N VAL A 187 0.65 -7.65 -7.56
CA VAL A 187 0.74 -6.45 -8.40
C VAL A 187 -0.60 -5.70 -8.40
N PRO A 188 -0.60 -4.40 -8.73
CA PRO A 188 -1.83 -3.64 -8.84
C PRO A 188 -2.80 -4.28 -9.85
N ALA A 189 -4.03 -4.54 -9.44
CA ALA A 189 -5.02 -5.26 -10.21
C ALA A 189 -6.36 -4.51 -10.22
N ALA A 190 -7.07 -4.65 -11.35
CA ALA A 190 -8.46 -4.23 -11.47
C ALA A 190 -9.34 -5.33 -10.88
N PHE A 191 -9.95 -5.06 -9.73
CA PHE A 191 -10.99 -5.91 -9.16
C PHE A 191 -12.33 -5.52 -9.79
N PRO A 192 -13.19 -6.49 -10.17
CA PRO A 192 -14.38 -6.19 -10.95
C PRO A 192 -15.38 -5.32 -10.18
N ARG A 193 -15.37 -4.03 -10.53
CA ARG A 193 -16.49 -3.08 -10.39
C ARG A 193 -16.53 -2.19 -11.64
N PRO A 194 -17.71 -1.65 -12.02
CA PRO A 194 -17.84 -0.68 -13.10
C PRO A 194 -17.13 0.67 -12.82
N ASP A 195 -16.82 0.95 -11.56
CA ASP A 195 -16.23 2.21 -11.12
C ASP A 195 -14.69 2.09 -11.10
N ALA A 196 -14.09 2.06 -12.29
CA ALA A 196 -12.65 1.96 -12.49
C ALA A 196 -11.90 3.15 -11.86
N LYS A 197 -11.39 2.96 -10.63
CA LYS A 197 -10.46 3.83 -9.91
C LYS A 197 -9.50 2.98 -9.07
N PRO A 198 -8.28 3.48 -8.81
CA PRO A 198 -7.00 3.01 -9.38
C PRO A 198 -6.68 1.54 -9.06
N ALA A 199 -5.58 1.05 -9.59
CA ALA A 199 -5.17 -0.33 -9.41
C ALA A 199 -4.95 -0.63 -7.91
N ARG A 200 -5.63 -1.65 -7.39
CA ARG A 200 -5.55 -2.05 -5.97
C ARG A 200 -4.56 -3.19 -5.82
N VAL A 201 -3.93 -3.29 -4.66
CA VAL A 201 -3.09 -4.43 -4.31
C VAL A 201 -3.82 -5.34 -3.33
N ALA A 202 -3.54 -6.63 -3.35
CA ALA A 202 -4.08 -7.58 -2.40
C ALA A 202 -2.96 -8.27 -1.61
N PHE A 203 -3.06 -8.23 -0.28
CA PHE A 203 -2.36 -9.20 0.56
C PHE A 203 -3.08 -10.55 0.42
N ILE A 204 -2.34 -11.62 0.12
CA ILE A 204 -2.89 -12.96 -0.09
C ILE A 204 -2.11 -13.95 0.77
N HIS A 205 -2.83 -14.74 1.56
CA HIS A 205 -2.27 -15.80 2.39
C HIS A 205 -2.94 -17.14 2.04
N PRO A 206 -2.16 -18.21 1.80
CA PRO A 206 -2.69 -19.52 1.47
C PRO A 206 -3.21 -20.20 2.73
N VAL A 207 -4.30 -20.96 2.62
CA VAL A 207 -4.82 -21.79 3.70
C VAL A 207 -4.76 -23.24 3.28
N TYR A 208 -4.12 -24.07 4.11
CA TYR A 208 -4.03 -25.51 3.91
C TYR A 208 -4.96 -26.25 4.88
N SER A 209 -5.45 -27.42 4.49
CA SER A 209 -6.20 -28.31 5.38
C SER A 209 -5.36 -28.75 6.57
N SER A 210 -5.97 -28.74 7.76
CA SER A 210 -5.32 -29.22 8.98
C SER A 210 -4.93 -30.70 8.86
N GLY A 211 -3.79 -31.07 9.44
CA GLY A 211 -3.31 -32.46 9.46
C GLY A 211 -2.75 -33.00 8.14
N LYS A 212 -2.72 -32.22 7.06
CA LYS A 212 -2.03 -32.60 5.81
C LYS A 212 -0.58 -32.09 5.81
N PRO A 213 0.37 -32.84 5.23
CA PRO A 213 1.72 -32.35 4.99
C PRO A 213 1.71 -31.07 4.15
N SER A 214 2.64 -30.15 4.42
CA SER A 214 2.75 -28.86 3.74
C SER A 214 4.21 -28.38 3.64
N SER A 215 5.17 -29.30 3.71
CA SER A 215 6.61 -28.98 3.74
C SER A 215 7.16 -28.74 2.34
N THR A 216 6.62 -29.44 1.34
CA THR A 216 7.00 -29.27 -0.08
C THR A 216 5.92 -28.54 -0.88
N PRO A 217 6.26 -27.94 -2.05
CA PRO A 217 5.27 -27.33 -2.93
C PRO A 217 4.15 -28.31 -3.36
N ALA A 218 4.51 -29.56 -3.69
CA ALA A 218 3.52 -30.58 -4.09
C ALA A 218 2.56 -30.93 -2.93
N GLU A 219 3.08 -31.04 -1.71
CA GLU A 219 2.25 -31.24 -0.51
C GLU A 219 1.33 -30.05 -0.27
N ARG A 220 1.84 -28.82 -0.38
CA ARG A 220 1.04 -27.59 -0.22
C ARG A 220 -0.07 -27.48 -1.26
N GLN A 221 0.20 -27.84 -2.52
CA GLN A 221 -0.82 -27.89 -3.57
C GLN A 221 -1.93 -28.88 -3.23
N ALA A 222 -1.59 -30.11 -2.83
CA ALA A 222 -2.55 -31.15 -2.46
C ALA A 222 -3.32 -30.85 -1.15
N ALA A 223 -2.75 -30.01 -0.29
CA ALA A 223 -3.35 -29.57 0.96
C ALA A 223 -4.11 -28.24 0.83
N LEU A 224 -4.07 -27.56 -0.32
CA LEU A 224 -4.69 -26.25 -0.49
C LEU A 224 -6.20 -26.32 -0.25
N ARG A 225 -6.67 -25.44 0.62
CA ARG A 225 -8.10 -25.21 0.89
C ARG A 225 -8.59 -23.89 0.31
N GLY A 226 -7.71 -22.91 0.16
CA GLY A 226 -8.07 -21.62 -0.41
C GLY A 226 -7.09 -20.53 -0.02
N TYR A 227 -7.57 -19.30 -0.06
CA TYR A 227 -6.79 -18.10 0.15
C TYR A 227 -7.59 -17.10 0.99
N VAL A 228 -7.01 -16.63 2.08
CA VAL A 228 -7.48 -15.41 2.73
C VAL A 228 -6.82 -14.23 2.03
N PHE A 229 -7.59 -13.18 1.79
CA PHE A 229 -7.06 -12.00 1.12
C PHE A 229 -7.61 -10.70 1.72
N GLY A 230 -6.79 -9.65 1.67
CA GLY A 230 -7.16 -8.28 1.98
C GLY A 230 -6.81 -7.36 0.81
N VAL A 231 -7.82 -6.83 0.13
CA VAL A 231 -7.68 -5.84 -0.94
C VAL A 231 -7.51 -4.47 -0.32
N LEU A 232 -6.44 -3.78 -0.69
CA LEU A 232 -6.12 -2.45 -0.21
C LEU A 232 -6.48 -1.36 -1.20
N ASP A 233 -7.01 -0.29 -0.65
CA ASP A 233 -7.15 0.99 -1.33
C ASP A 233 -5.97 1.87 -0.89
N LEU A 234 -5.04 2.13 -1.81
CA LEU A 234 -3.82 2.86 -1.51
C LEU A 234 -4.13 4.31 -1.16
N ASP A 235 -5.07 4.96 -1.85
CA ASP A 235 -5.49 6.32 -1.52
C ASP A 235 -5.94 6.42 -0.06
N ARG A 236 -6.77 5.47 0.41
CA ARG A 236 -7.20 5.41 1.82
C ARG A 236 -6.06 5.11 2.80
N LEU A 237 -5.09 4.30 2.39
CA LEU A 237 -3.90 4.01 3.18
C LEU A 237 -3.07 5.30 3.37
N PHE A 238 -2.85 6.03 2.28
CA PHE A 238 -2.09 7.27 2.24
C PHE A 238 -2.80 8.40 3.00
N ASP A 239 -4.10 8.61 2.79
CA ASP A 239 -4.89 9.61 3.52
C ASP A 239 -4.78 9.43 5.04
N GLY A 240 -4.74 8.19 5.51
CA GLY A 240 -4.59 7.88 6.92
C GLY A 240 -3.19 8.10 7.50
N VAL A 241 -2.14 8.24 6.67
CA VAL A 241 -0.74 8.45 7.10
C VAL A 241 -0.29 9.90 6.84
N PHE A 242 -0.74 10.49 5.73
CA PHE A 242 -0.36 11.80 5.24
C PHE A 242 -1.44 12.87 5.48
N GLY A 243 -2.72 12.50 5.60
CA GLY A 243 -3.83 13.44 5.77
C GLY A 243 -3.99 14.01 7.18
N SER A 244 -3.41 13.39 8.21
CA SER A 244 -3.47 13.90 9.58
C SER A 244 -2.25 14.76 9.93
N SER A 245 -2.47 16.07 9.99
CA SER A 245 -1.65 17.15 10.60
C SER A 245 -0.75 17.92 9.64
N GLY A 246 -1.10 19.19 9.38
CA GLY A 246 -0.22 20.38 9.38
C GLY A 246 1.00 20.48 8.44
N ASP A 247 1.49 19.39 7.87
CA ASP A 247 2.71 19.33 7.06
C ASP A 247 2.34 18.95 5.62
N GLN A 248 1.92 19.96 4.84
CA GLN A 248 1.90 19.91 3.37
C GLN A 248 3.31 19.91 2.75
N LEU A 249 4.34 19.57 3.53
CA LEU A 249 5.75 19.71 3.14
C LEU A 249 6.26 18.55 2.28
N VAL A 250 5.51 17.46 2.15
CA VAL A 250 5.96 16.23 1.48
C VAL A 250 4.91 15.75 0.49
N HIS A 251 5.31 15.63 -0.77
CA HIS A 251 4.60 14.87 -1.81
C HIS A 251 5.18 13.45 -1.83
N ALA A 252 4.32 12.44 -1.85
CA ALA A 252 4.72 11.04 -1.80
C ALA A 252 4.18 10.28 -3.01
N GLU A 253 5.03 9.41 -3.57
CA GLU A 253 4.71 8.53 -4.69
C GLU A 253 5.14 7.11 -4.31
N LEU A 254 4.33 6.11 -4.68
CA LEU A 254 4.59 4.70 -4.37
C LEU A 254 4.92 3.94 -5.64
N PHE A 255 5.97 3.13 -5.61
CA PHE A 255 6.41 2.32 -6.74
C PHE A 255 6.39 0.83 -6.38
N ALA A 256 5.98 -0.01 -7.34
CA ALA A 256 5.95 -1.46 -7.22
C ALA A 256 7.34 -2.08 -7.43
N GLY A 257 8.31 -1.82 -6.54
CA GLY A 257 9.65 -2.37 -6.70
C GLY A 257 10.70 -1.77 -5.77
N GLN A 258 11.96 -2.18 -5.94
CA GLN A 258 13.12 -1.59 -5.25
C GLN A 258 13.69 -0.36 -5.96
N ARG A 259 13.14 0.02 -7.13
CA ARG A 259 13.60 1.15 -7.93
C ARG A 259 12.46 2.11 -8.18
N GLU A 260 12.78 3.40 -8.17
CA GLU A 260 11.89 4.46 -8.66
C GLU A 260 11.80 4.34 -10.19
N ASP A 261 10.86 3.53 -10.68
CA ASP A 261 10.50 3.47 -12.10
C ASP A 261 9.12 4.11 -12.29
N PRO A 262 9.00 5.21 -13.06
CA PRO A 262 7.70 5.81 -13.37
C PRO A 262 6.68 4.84 -13.98
N ALA A 263 7.11 3.73 -14.57
CA ALA A 263 6.24 2.67 -15.08
C ALA A 263 5.68 1.74 -13.99
N GLU A 264 6.26 1.74 -12.79
CA GLU A 264 5.85 0.96 -11.61
C GLU A 264 5.08 1.80 -10.58
N LEU A 265 4.74 3.05 -10.90
CA LEU A 265 3.95 3.92 -10.03
C LEU A 265 2.57 3.30 -9.76
N ILE A 266 2.20 3.22 -8.48
CA ILE A 266 0.92 2.66 -8.02
C ILE A 266 -0.04 3.77 -7.58
#